data_AF-A0A4R5NQV1-F1
#
_entry.id   AF-A0A4R5NQV1-F1
#
_cell.length_a   1.000
_cell.length_b   1.000
_cell.length_c   1.000
_cell.angle_alpha   90.00
_cell.angle_beta   90.00
_cell.angle_gamma   90.00
#
_symmetry.space_group_name_H-M   'P 1'
#
loop_
_entity.id
_entity.type
_entity.pdbx_description
1 polymer ?
#
loop_
_entity_poly.entity_id
_entity_poly.type
_entity_poly.pdbx_seq_one_letter_code
_entity_poly.pdbx_strand_id
1 'polypeptide(L)'
;MIEFTNVTKKFDGQFALKDLNLTIDDGELFVLVGPSGSGKTTLLKTINRLVVPTSGTVKIDGEDVADSHLQKLRRHIGYVLQTGALFPNMTVEQNATIQLDNLGWPAQKKHDRVVELMSKVNLDPDQFLNRMPDELSGGEAQRVGIVRALAARPKLVLMDEPFSALDPVSRRQLQKIILNLHQQIDTTIVFVTHDMHEAFLLADRLAVIHNGVLLQEGEPDYLMANPADEFVKRFFDVDNSGTRLLKQVLNAGLGRPVGKDDQAITLQNSQTVYEWAGLLEKNPGQLILVDGAILTQSDLISYVADLGKEPTND
;
A
#
# COMPACT_ATOMS: atom_id res chain seq x y z
N MET A 1 -13.37 3.83 -16.08
CA MET A 1 -13.84 2.67 -15.29
C MET A 1 -13.11 1.42 -15.77
N ILE A 2 -12.70 0.49 -14.89
CA ILE A 2 -12.07 -0.79 -15.26
C ILE A 2 -12.99 -1.93 -14.86
N GLU A 3 -13.27 -2.85 -15.78
CA GLU A 3 -14.18 -3.97 -15.55
C GLU A 3 -13.50 -5.31 -15.87
N PHE A 4 -13.59 -6.25 -14.95
CA PHE A 4 -13.17 -7.64 -15.12
C PHE A 4 -14.43 -8.51 -15.15
N THR A 5 -14.59 -9.31 -16.21
CA THR A 5 -15.72 -10.24 -16.36
C THR A 5 -15.21 -11.66 -16.58
N ASN A 6 -15.48 -12.54 -15.61
CA ASN A 6 -15.06 -13.95 -15.58
C ASN A 6 -13.58 -14.18 -15.94
N VAL A 7 -12.70 -13.28 -15.48
CA VAL A 7 -11.29 -13.27 -15.86
C VAL A 7 -10.58 -14.45 -15.22
N THR A 8 -9.99 -15.29 -16.06
CA THR A 8 -9.20 -16.43 -15.63
C THR A 8 -7.84 -16.37 -16.28
N LYS A 9 -6.78 -16.60 -15.50
CA LYS A 9 -5.41 -16.72 -16.00
C LYS A 9 -4.77 -18.00 -15.48
N LYS A 10 -4.27 -18.82 -16.40
CA LYS A 10 -3.46 -20.00 -16.10
C LYS A 10 -2.02 -19.84 -16.60
N PHE A 11 -1.08 -20.34 -15.80
CA PHE A 11 0.30 -20.60 -16.20
C PHE A 11 0.58 -22.08 -15.97
N ASP A 12 1.01 -22.80 -17.00
CA ASP A 12 1.34 -24.24 -16.93
C ASP A 12 0.27 -25.10 -16.22
N GLY A 13 -1.01 -24.78 -16.47
CA GLY A 13 -2.17 -25.48 -15.89
C GLY A 13 -2.58 -25.01 -14.49
N GLN A 14 -1.76 -24.23 -13.79
CA GLN A 14 -2.08 -23.65 -12.48
C GLN A 14 -2.81 -22.32 -12.63
N PHE A 15 -3.80 -22.07 -11.76
CA PHE A 15 -4.55 -20.81 -11.76
C PHE A 15 -3.77 -19.71 -11.04
N ALA A 16 -3.49 -18.63 -11.75
CA ALA A 16 -3.04 -17.36 -11.16
C ALA A 16 -4.22 -16.42 -10.90
N LEU A 17 -5.27 -16.50 -11.73
CA LEU A 17 -6.57 -15.84 -11.52
C LEU A 17 -7.67 -16.82 -11.89
N LYS A 18 -8.76 -16.88 -11.12
CA LYS A 18 -9.84 -17.84 -11.30
C LYS A 18 -11.19 -17.13 -11.20
N ASP A 19 -11.90 -17.06 -12.33
CA ASP A 19 -13.27 -16.55 -12.46
C ASP A 19 -13.49 -15.20 -11.76
N LEU A 20 -12.56 -14.26 -11.98
CA LEU A 20 -12.54 -12.98 -11.29
C LEU A 20 -13.53 -12.01 -11.94
N ASN A 21 -14.39 -11.45 -11.10
CA ASN A 21 -15.32 -10.37 -11.44
C ASN A 21 -15.04 -9.22 -10.47
N LEU A 22 -14.74 -8.04 -11.02
CA LEU A 22 -14.32 -6.86 -10.26
C LEU A 22 -14.59 -5.62 -11.10
N THR A 23 -15.04 -4.55 -10.46
CA THR A 23 -15.18 -3.23 -11.09
C THR A 23 -14.44 -2.20 -10.25
N ILE A 24 -13.58 -1.44 -10.92
CA ILE A 24 -12.82 -0.32 -10.36
C ILE A 24 -13.35 0.97 -11.00
N ASP A 25 -13.82 1.88 -10.16
CA ASP A 25 -14.43 3.13 -10.55
C ASP A 25 -13.39 4.18 -10.98
N ASP A 26 -13.84 5.24 -11.64
CA ASP A 26 -12.95 6.33 -12.02
C ASP A 26 -12.63 7.23 -10.83
N GLY A 27 -11.37 7.63 -10.73
CA GLY A 27 -10.89 8.56 -9.70
C GLY A 27 -10.71 7.95 -8.30
N GLU A 28 -10.96 6.64 -8.11
CA GLU A 28 -10.70 6.00 -6.82
C GLU A 28 -9.25 5.52 -6.67
N LEU A 29 -8.78 5.48 -5.42
CA LEU A 29 -7.59 4.75 -5.01
C LEU A 29 -8.04 3.34 -4.59
N PHE A 30 -7.99 2.42 -5.55
CA PHE A 30 -8.36 1.03 -5.34
C PHE A 30 -7.15 0.21 -4.90
N VAL A 31 -7.26 -0.50 -3.78
CA VAL A 31 -6.19 -1.37 -3.28
C VAL A 31 -6.52 -2.86 -3.44
N LEU A 32 -5.64 -3.60 -4.10
CA LEU A 32 -5.69 -5.06 -4.14
C LEU A 32 -4.68 -5.63 -3.13
N VAL A 33 -5.18 -6.36 -2.15
CA VAL A 33 -4.38 -6.90 -1.05
C VAL A 33 -4.44 -8.41 -0.98
N GLY A 34 -3.33 -9.03 -0.55
CA GLY A 34 -3.27 -10.45 -0.26
C GLY A 34 -1.84 -10.99 -0.20
N PRO A 35 -1.64 -12.25 0.19
CA PRO A 35 -0.31 -12.84 0.35
C PRO A 35 0.53 -12.83 -0.93
N SER A 36 1.84 -13.03 -0.78
CA SER A 36 2.73 -13.29 -1.92
C SER A 36 2.22 -14.47 -2.74
N GLY A 37 2.19 -14.31 -4.07
CA GLY A 37 1.70 -15.35 -4.98
C GLY A 37 0.17 -15.47 -5.12
N SER A 38 -0.62 -14.59 -4.48
CA SER A 38 -2.09 -14.67 -4.55
C SER A 38 -2.70 -14.25 -5.90
N GLY A 39 -1.91 -13.71 -6.83
CA GLY A 39 -2.36 -13.30 -8.17
C GLY A 39 -2.39 -11.79 -8.41
N LYS A 40 -2.06 -10.95 -7.41
CA LYS A 40 -2.15 -9.48 -7.48
C LYS A 40 -1.44 -8.86 -8.68
N THR A 41 -0.13 -9.12 -8.81
CA THR A 41 0.69 -8.65 -9.94
C THR A 41 0.19 -9.20 -11.28
N THR A 42 -0.40 -10.40 -11.29
CA THR A 42 -0.99 -10.95 -12.53
C THR A 42 -2.24 -10.18 -12.94
N LEU A 43 -3.11 -9.85 -11.99
CA LEU A 43 -4.28 -8.99 -12.22
C LEU A 43 -3.86 -7.61 -12.71
N LEU A 44 -2.89 -6.98 -12.05
CA LEU A 44 -2.39 -5.67 -12.47
C LEU A 44 -1.82 -5.71 -13.91
N LYS A 45 -1.12 -6.80 -14.26
CA LYS A 45 -0.57 -7.02 -15.61
C LYS A 45 -1.62 -7.31 -16.67
N THR A 46 -2.82 -7.78 -16.32
CA THR A 46 -3.91 -7.94 -17.32
C THR A 46 -4.50 -6.60 -17.73
N ILE A 47 -4.56 -5.61 -16.82
CA ILE A 47 -5.03 -4.24 -17.13
C ILE A 47 -4.17 -3.61 -18.24
N ASN A 48 -2.85 -3.63 -18.11
CA ASN A 48 -1.94 -3.04 -19.10
C ASN A 48 -1.58 -4.00 -20.25
N ARG A 49 -2.28 -5.14 -20.33
CA ARG A 49 -2.05 -6.23 -21.30
C ARG A 49 -0.57 -6.63 -21.41
N LEU A 50 0.13 -6.68 -20.27
CA LEU A 50 1.43 -7.35 -20.16
C LEU A 50 1.22 -8.86 -20.03
N VAL A 51 0.07 -9.27 -19.50
CA VAL A 51 -0.41 -10.64 -19.46
C VAL A 51 -1.78 -10.67 -20.12
N VAL A 52 -1.97 -11.58 -21.07
CA VAL A 52 -3.30 -11.83 -21.66
C VAL A 52 -4.04 -12.87 -20.81
N PRO A 53 -5.29 -12.61 -20.38
CA PRO A 53 -6.13 -13.61 -19.72
C PRO A 53 -6.25 -14.90 -20.56
N THR A 54 -6.41 -16.04 -19.90
CA THR A 54 -6.74 -17.30 -20.59
C THR A 54 -8.20 -17.30 -21.06
N SER A 55 -9.10 -16.70 -20.29
CA SER A 55 -10.49 -16.46 -20.65
C SER A 55 -11.06 -15.27 -19.87
N GLY A 56 -12.25 -14.82 -20.25
CA GLY A 56 -12.87 -13.62 -19.72
C GLY A 56 -12.36 -12.34 -20.40
N THR A 57 -12.90 -11.21 -19.99
CA THR A 57 -12.63 -9.90 -20.61
C THR A 57 -12.19 -8.88 -19.56
N VAL A 58 -11.26 -8.01 -19.95
CA VAL A 58 -10.86 -6.84 -19.16
C VAL A 58 -11.15 -5.61 -20.01
N LYS A 59 -11.94 -4.68 -19.49
CA LYS A 59 -12.29 -3.44 -20.18
C LYS A 59 -11.77 -2.23 -19.44
N ILE A 60 -11.38 -1.19 -20.18
CA ILE A 60 -11.07 0.14 -19.66
C ILE A 60 -11.90 1.14 -20.45
N ASP A 61 -12.67 1.98 -19.76
CA ASP A 61 -13.58 2.96 -20.36
C ASP A 61 -14.56 2.31 -21.38
N GLY A 62 -14.99 1.08 -21.10
CA GLY A 62 -15.89 0.29 -21.95
C GLY A 62 -15.23 -0.41 -23.15
N GLU A 63 -13.94 -0.17 -23.42
CA GLU A 63 -13.18 -0.81 -24.50
C GLU A 63 -12.43 -2.04 -23.98
N ASP A 64 -12.52 -3.18 -24.67
CA ASP A 64 -11.75 -4.38 -24.31
C ASP A 64 -10.26 -4.17 -24.60
N VAL A 65 -9.41 -4.40 -23.59
CA VAL A 65 -7.96 -4.26 -23.71
C VAL A 65 -7.36 -5.19 -24.77
N ALA A 66 -8.02 -6.31 -25.08
CA ALA A 66 -7.63 -7.26 -26.13
C ALA A 66 -7.76 -6.67 -27.53
N ASP A 67 -8.75 -5.79 -27.74
CA ASP A 67 -9.04 -5.14 -29.03
C ASP A 67 -8.30 -3.80 -29.19
N SER A 68 -7.90 -3.18 -28.07
CA SER A 68 -7.17 -1.91 -28.09
C SER A 68 -5.78 -2.00 -28.73
N HIS A 69 -5.38 -0.93 -29.42
CA HIS A 69 -4.00 -0.76 -29.88
C HIS A 69 -3.05 -0.61 -28.70
N LEU A 70 -2.14 -1.56 -28.52
CA LEU A 70 -1.25 -1.67 -27.34
C LEU A 70 -0.53 -0.36 -26.99
N GLN A 71 -0.02 0.36 -27.99
CA GLN A 71 0.69 1.62 -27.73
C GLN A 71 -0.25 2.73 -27.26
N LYS A 72 -1.49 2.78 -27.78
CA LYS A 72 -2.48 3.76 -27.33
C LYS A 72 -2.94 3.46 -25.92
N LEU A 73 -3.20 2.19 -25.60
CA LEU A 73 -3.53 1.73 -24.24
C LEU A 73 -2.45 2.17 -23.24
N ARG A 74 -1.20 1.76 -23.48
CA ARG A 74 -0.07 2.02 -22.58
C ARG A 74 0.29 3.49 -22.43
N ARG A 75 -0.02 4.34 -23.41
CA ARG A 75 0.24 5.79 -23.32
C ARG A 75 -0.61 6.50 -22.27
N HIS A 76 -1.75 5.93 -21.91
CA HIS A 76 -2.67 6.51 -20.92
C HIS A 76 -2.56 5.85 -19.53
N ILE A 77 -1.63 4.91 -19.37
CA ILE A 77 -1.41 4.15 -18.14
C ILE A 77 -0.01 4.43 -17.60
N GLY A 78 0.08 5.01 -16.41
CA GLY A 78 1.31 5.08 -15.63
C GLY A 78 1.56 3.73 -14.92
N TYR A 79 2.81 3.29 -14.84
CA TYR A 79 3.17 2.05 -14.13
C TYR A 79 4.36 2.30 -13.21
N VAL A 80 4.14 2.08 -11.91
CA VAL A 80 5.17 2.05 -10.86
C VAL A 80 5.49 0.60 -10.52
N LEU A 81 6.73 0.19 -10.79
CA LEU A 81 7.21 -1.18 -10.56
C LEU A 81 7.76 -1.31 -9.13
N GLN A 82 7.75 -2.55 -8.61
CA GLN A 82 8.26 -2.90 -7.28
C GLN A 82 9.75 -2.59 -7.10
N THR A 83 10.59 -2.96 -8.08
CA THR A 83 12.04 -2.71 -8.07
C THR A 83 12.55 -2.41 -9.47
N GLY A 84 13.73 -1.77 -9.56
CA GLY A 84 14.47 -1.62 -10.81
C GLY A 84 13.78 -0.76 -11.86
N ALA A 85 12.98 0.22 -11.43
CA ALA A 85 12.13 0.96 -12.36
C ALA A 85 12.93 1.94 -13.25
N LEU A 86 14.05 2.50 -12.79
CA LEU A 86 14.78 3.54 -13.51
C LEU A 86 15.79 2.97 -14.52
N PHE A 87 15.94 3.64 -15.65
CA PHE A 87 16.97 3.36 -16.63
C PHE A 87 18.32 3.83 -16.08
N PRO A 88 19.30 2.92 -15.87
CA PRO A 88 20.54 3.21 -15.14
C PRO A 88 21.48 4.13 -15.90
N ASN A 89 21.30 4.27 -17.20
CA ASN A 89 22.10 5.09 -18.11
C ASN A 89 21.43 6.45 -18.41
N MET A 90 20.44 6.84 -17.61
CA MET A 90 19.69 8.09 -17.78
C MET A 90 19.62 8.83 -16.46
N THR A 91 19.70 10.15 -16.49
CA THR A 91 19.50 10.99 -15.30
C THR A 91 18.07 10.88 -14.75
N VAL A 92 17.81 11.42 -13.57
CA VAL A 92 16.47 11.55 -13.00
C VAL A 92 15.52 12.29 -13.96
N GLU A 93 15.95 13.42 -14.52
CA GLU A 93 15.12 14.18 -15.47
C GLU A 93 14.81 13.33 -16.70
N GLN A 94 15.83 12.70 -17.30
CA GLN A 94 15.66 11.87 -18.48
C GLN A 94 14.71 10.72 -18.20
N ASN A 95 14.88 10.02 -17.06
CA ASN A 95 13.96 8.98 -16.62
C ASN A 95 12.52 9.50 -16.53
N ALA A 96 12.31 10.66 -15.92
CA ALA A 96 11.00 11.25 -15.73
C ALA A 96 10.36 11.72 -17.06
N THR A 97 11.15 12.16 -18.05
CA THR A 97 10.62 12.70 -19.31
C THR A 97 10.42 11.68 -20.43
N ILE A 98 10.91 10.44 -20.32
CA ILE A 98 10.83 9.42 -21.39
C ILE A 98 9.46 9.36 -22.08
N GLN A 99 8.39 9.34 -21.30
CA GLN A 99 7.05 9.24 -21.88
C GLN A 99 6.61 10.54 -22.55
N LEU A 100 7.02 11.69 -22.02
CA LEU A 100 6.78 12.99 -22.63
C LEU A 100 7.56 13.18 -23.93
N ASP A 101 8.77 12.62 -24.02
CA ASP A 101 9.58 12.56 -25.24
C ASP A 101 8.84 11.78 -26.34
N ASN A 102 8.31 10.60 -25.98
CA ASN A 102 7.52 9.77 -26.90
C ASN A 102 6.21 10.43 -27.37
N LEU A 103 5.67 11.37 -26.57
CA LEU A 103 4.50 12.17 -26.90
C LEU A 103 4.85 13.48 -27.64
N GLY A 104 6.14 13.76 -27.85
CA GLY A 104 6.61 14.95 -28.57
C GLY A 104 6.41 16.26 -27.81
N TRP A 105 6.45 16.23 -26.46
CA TRP A 105 6.32 17.46 -25.66
C TRP A 105 7.53 18.39 -25.85
N PRO A 106 7.32 19.72 -25.95
CA PRO A 106 8.41 20.69 -26.00
C PRO A 106 9.35 20.60 -24.79
N ALA A 107 10.65 20.81 -25.00
CA ALA A 107 11.69 20.71 -23.96
C ALA A 107 11.33 21.43 -22.67
N GLN A 108 10.99 22.73 -22.76
CA GLN A 108 10.63 23.52 -21.59
C GLN A 108 9.41 22.95 -20.85
N LYS A 109 8.37 22.52 -21.57
CA LYS A 109 7.16 21.96 -20.95
C LYS A 109 7.44 20.64 -20.21
N LYS A 110 8.38 19.84 -20.71
CA LYS A 110 8.80 18.60 -20.03
C LYS A 110 9.51 18.92 -18.73
N HIS A 111 10.48 19.84 -18.79
CA HIS A 111 11.24 20.30 -17.63
C HIS A 111 10.30 20.84 -16.54
N ASP A 112 9.45 21.81 -16.88
CA ASP A 112 8.50 22.43 -15.93
C ASP A 112 7.58 21.38 -15.28
N ARG A 113 7.12 20.40 -16.06
CA ARG A 113 6.27 19.31 -15.58
C ARG A 113 7.00 18.39 -14.59
N VAL A 114 8.25 18.04 -14.88
CA VAL A 114 9.05 17.19 -14.00
C VAL A 114 9.39 17.93 -12.71
N VAL A 115 9.79 19.20 -12.80
CA VAL A 115 10.03 20.07 -11.64
C VAL A 115 8.81 20.13 -10.73
N GLU A 116 7.62 20.41 -11.29
CA GLU A 116 6.35 20.42 -10.54
C GLU A 116 6.12 19.11 -9.77
N LEU A 117 6.27 17.97 -10.45
CA LEU A 117 6.03 16.66 -9.85
C LEU A 117 7.09 16.28 -8.82
N MET A 118 8.36 16.61 -9.05
CA MET A 118 9.44 16.38 -8.11
C MET A 118 9.19 17.12 -6.79
N SER A 119 8.75 18.39 -6.85
CA SER A 119 8.35 19.13 -5.65
C SER A 119 7.19 18.46 -4.91
N LYS A 120 6.19 17.91 -5.61
CA LYS A 120 5.05 17.20 -4.97
C LYS A 120 5.47 15.90 -4.28
N VAL A 121 6.53 15.25 -4.74
CA VAL A 121 7.07 14.05 -4.09
C VAL A 121 8.19 14.38 -3.08
N ASN A 122 8.38 15.64 -2.71
CA ASN A 122 9.46 16.10 -1.81
C ASN A 122 10.87 15.72 -2.30
N LEU A 123 11.10 15.79 -3.61
CA LEU A 123 12.44 15.75 -4.21
C LEU A 123 12.80 17.13 -4.73
N ASP A 124 13.91 17.69 -4.25
CA ASP A 124 14.40 19.00 -4.70
C ASP A 124 14.91 18.92 -6.15
N PRO A 125 14.24 19.55 -7.14
CA PRO A 125 14.64 19.46 -8.53
C PRO A 125 16.07 19.95 -8.77
N ASP A 126 16.51 21.00 -8.05
CA ASP A 126 17.84 21.59 -8.23
C ASP A 126 18.96 20.63 -7.85
N GLN A 127 18.70 19.72 -6.90
CA GLN A 127 19.68 18.76 -6.40
C GLN A 127 19.64 17.41 -7.14
N PHE A 128 18.48 17.04 -7.67
CA PHE A 128 18.22 15.66 -8.10
C PHE A 128 18.12 15.48 -9.62
N LEU A 129 17.72 16.48 -10.40
CA LEU A 129 17.43 16.31 -11.85
C LEU A 129 18.59 15.68 -12.65
N ASN A 130 19.83 16.06 -12.31
CA ASN A 130 21.04 15.61 -13.00
C ASN A 130 21.66 14.35 -12.40
N ARG A 131 21.14 13.84 -11.28
CA ARG A 131 21.66 12.62 -10.66
C ARG A 131 21.34 11.39 -11.49
N MET A 132 22.20 10.39 -11.36
CA MET A 132 22.03 9.05 -11.91
C MET A 132 21.35 8.14 -10.87
N PRO A 133 20.68 7.05 -11.29
CA PRO A 133 19.92 6.19 -10.36
C PRO A 133 20.76 5.52 -9.27
N ASP A 134 22.04 5.29 -9.50
CA ASP A 134 22.99 4.76 -8.52
C ASP A 134 23.40 5.78 -7.44
N GLU A 135 23.13 7.06 -7.65
CA GLU A 135 23.31 8.14 -6.67
C GLU A 135 22.07 8.37 -5.78
N LEU A 136 21.03 7.53 -5.94
CA LEU A 136 19.77 7.63 -5.21
C LEU A 136 19.64 6.51 -4.17
N SER A 137 19.06 6.85 -3.02
CA SER A 137 18.49 5.85 -2.11
C SER A 137 17.29 5.15 -2.76
N GLY A 138 16.91 3.97 -2.24
CA GLY A 138 15.74 3.23 -2.74
C GLY A 138 14.45 4.06 -2.70
N GLY A 139 14.24 4.86 -1.65
CA GLY A 139 13.07 5.75 -1.54
C GLY A 139 13.08 6.89 -2.54
N GLU A 140 14.24 7.48 -2.83
CA GLU A 140 14.38 8.51 -3.86
C GLU A 140 14.14 7.94 -5.26
N ALA A 141 14.72 6.78 -5.57
CA ALA A 141 14.49 6.10 -6.84
C ALA A 141 13.00 5.76 -7.05
N GLN A 142 12.31 5.33 -5.99
CA GLN A 142 10.87 5.04 -6.05
C GLN A 142 10.04 6.28 -6.31
N ARG A 143 10.37 7.41 -5.65
CA ARG A 143 9.73 8.71 -5.90
C ARG A 143 9.92 9.17 -7.35
N VAL A 144 11.10 9.00 -7.92
CA VAL A 144 11.34 9.28 -9.36
C VAL A 144 10.50 8.35 -10.25
N GLY A 145 10.33 7.07 -9.86
CA GLY A 145 9.43 6.13 -10.54
C GLY A 145 7.97 6.62 -10.56
N ILE A 146 7.49 7.16 -9.45
CA ILE A 146 6.15 7.77 -9.33
C ILE A 146 6.04 9.02 -10.21
N VAL A 147 7.04 9.92 -10.17
CA VAL A 147 7.08 11.11 -11.03
C VAL A 147 6.99 10.71 -12.50
N ARG A 148 7.78 9.72 -12.93
CA ARG A 148 7.74 9.22 -14.30
C ARG A 148 6.37 8.65 -14.69
N ALA A 149 5.72 7.90 -13.80
CA ALA A 149 4.40 7.34 -14.06
C ALA A 149 3.33 8.45 -14.22
N LEU A 150 3.45 9.54 -13.46
CA LEU A 150 2.50 10.67 -13.45
C LEU A 150 2.82 11.78 -14.47
N ALA A 151 4.02 11.78 -15.05
CA ALA A 151 4.53 12.83 -15.94
C ALA A 151 3.55 13.13 -17.07
N ALA A 152 3.09 12.07 -17.76
CA ALA A 152 2.22 12.15 -18.92
C ALA A 152 0.73 12.39 -18.62
N ARG A 153 0.36 12.70 -17.36
CA ARG A 153 -1.04 12.88 -16.92
C ARG A 153 -1.92 11.68 -17.31
N PRO A 154 -1.55 10.46 -16.88
CA PRO A 154 -2.34 9.28 -17.20
C PRO A 154 -3.71 9.35 -16.52
N LYS A 155 -4.71 8.70 -17.13
CA LYS A 155 -6.01 8.50 -16.46
C LYS A 155 -5.93 7.41 -15.37
N LEU A 156 -4.98 6.49 -15.53
CA LEU A 156 -4.82 5.33 -14.68
C LEU A 156 -3.36 5.16 -14.29
N VAL A 157 -3.09 4.93 -13.00
CA VAL A 157 -1.77 4.55 -12.50
C VAL A 157 -1.85 3.19 -11.83
N LEU A 158 -0.97 2.29 -12.24
CA LEU A 158 -0.80 0.98 -11.66
C LEU A 158 0.44 0.99 -10.76
N MET A 159 0.30 0.55 -9.51
CA MET A 159 1.41 0.48 -8.55
C MET A 159 1.54 -0.94 -8.00
N ASP A 160 2.68 -1.59 -8.28
CA ASP A 160 2.95 -2.99 -7.92
C ASP A 160 3.91 -3.03 -6.73
N GLU A 161 3.38 -3.23 -5.52
CA GLU A 161 4.11 -3.26 -4.23
C GLU A 161 5.16 -2.12 -4.09
N PRO A 162 4.77 -0.85 -4.29
CA PRO A 162 5.72 0.25 -4.40
C PRO A 162 6.48 0.56 -3.10
N PHE A 163 6.11 -0.07 -1.98
CA PHE A 163 6.70 0.18 -0.65
C PHE A 163 7.55 -0.98 -0.12
N SER A 164 7.61 -2.11 -0.82
CA SER A 164 8.18 -3.35 -0.28
C SER A 164 9.68 -3.25 0.05
N ALA A 165 10.42 -2.41 -0.68
CA ALA A 165 11.87 -2.25 -0.52
C ALA A 165 12.26 -1.03 0.36
N LEU A 166 11.30 -0.40 1.03
CA LEU A 166 11.52 0.83 1.80
C LEU A 166 11.58 0.58 3.30
N ASP A 167 12.46 1.33 3.98
CA ASP A 167 12.49 1.42 5.43
C ASP A 167 11.18 2.06 5.97
N PRO A 168 10.83 1.83 7.25
CA PRO A 168 9.55 2.28 7.80
C PRO A 168 9.31 3.80 7.71
N VAL A 169 10.37 4.62 7.81
CA VAL A 169 10.24 6.08 7.75
C VAL A 169 9.96 6.51 6.31
N SER A 170 10.76 6.04 5.35
CA SER A 170 10.56 6.31 3.92
C SER A 170 9.20 5.81 3.42
N ARG A 171 8.76 4.64 3.90
CA ARG A 171 7.44 4.08 3.60
C ARG A 171 6.31 5.02 4.01
N ARG A 172 6.29 5.47 5.27
CA ARG A 172 5.27 6.41 5.78
C ARG A 172 5.27 7.73 5.04
N GLN A 173 6.45 8.24 4.68
CA GLN A 173 6.55 9.45 3.87
C GLN A 173 5.94 9.24 2.48
N LEU A 174 6.21 8.10 1.84
CA LEU A 174 5.70 7.82 0.50
C LEU A 174 4.19 7.58 0.49
N GLN A 175 3.65 6.90 1.49
CA GLN A 175 2.20 6.76 1.69
C GLN A 175 1.50 8.13 1.74
N LYS A 176 2.03 9.08 2.53
CA LYS A 176 1.50 10.45 2.60
C LYS A 176 1.60 11.19 1.26
N ILE A 177 2.70 11.00 0.53
CA ILE A 177 2.87 11.58 -0.80
C ILE A 177 1.79 11.04 -1.76
N ILE A 178 1.55 9.73 -1.77
CA ILE A 178 0.51 9.13 -2.62
C ILE A 178 -0.88 9.67 -2.29
N LEU A 179 -1.25 9.74 -1.00
CA LEU A 179 -2.53 10.30 -0.57
C LEU A 179 -2.71 11.76 -1.02
N ASN A 180 -1.68 12.59 -0.80
CA ASN A 180 -1.72 13.99 -1.21
C ASN A 180 -1.77 14.14 -2.74
N LEU A 181 -1.08 13.28 -3.49
CA LEU A 181 -1.11 13.27 -4.95
C LEU A 181 -2.49 12.87 -5.48
N HIS A 182 -3.10 11.83 -4.91
CA HIS A 182 -4.44 11.37 -5.26
C HIS A 182 -5.48 12.47 -5.07
N GLN A 183 -5.44 13.20 -3.95
CA GLN A 183 -6.35 14.33 -3.68
C GLN A 183 -6.18 15.51 -4.66
N GLN A 184 -5.04 15.62 -5.35
CA GLN A 184 -4.72 16.71 -6.24
C GLN A 184 -4.89 16.38 -7.73
N ILE A 185 -5.03 15.09 -8.06
CA ILE A 185 -4.99 14.62 -9.44
C ILE A 185 -6.19 13.69 -9.66
N ASP A 186 -6.99 14.00 -10.69
CA ASP A 186 -8.14 13.20 -11.11
C ASP A 186 -7.67 11.96 -11.90
N THR A 187 -7.01 11.04 -11.22
CA THR A 187 -6.39 9.83 -11.78
C THR A 187 -6.81 8.63 -10.94
N THR A 188 -7.33 7.58 -11.58
CA THR A 188 -7.57 6.30 -10.90
C THR A 188 -6.24 5.64 -10.53
N ILE A 189 -6.12 5.17 -9.31
CA ILE A 189 -4.92 4.47 -8.84
C ILE A 189 -5.31 3.04 -8.48
N VAL A 190 -4.66 2.05 -9.11
CA VAL A 190 -4.75 0.64 -8.71
C VAL A 190 -3.46 0.26 -8.02
N PHE A 191 -3.54 0.06 -6.72
CA PHE A 191 -2.41 -0.19 -5.84
C PHE A 191 -2.41 -1.64 -5.37
N VAL A 192 -1.28 -2.32 -5.48
CA VAL A 192 -1.12 -3.70 -5.05
C VAL A 192 -0.18 -3.75 -3.86
N THR A 193 -0.59 -4.45 -2.80
CA THR A 193 0.24 -4.67 -1.61
C THR A 193 -0.04 -6.03 -0.97
N HIS A 194 0.89 -6.47 -0.13
CA HIS A 194 0.70 -7.59 0.78
C HIS A 194 0.43 -7.15 2.23
N ASP A 195 0.44 -5.84 2.50
CA ASP A 195 0.25 -5.25 3.83
C ASP A 195 -1.17 -4.66 3.93
N MET A 196 -1.96 -5.19 4.86
CA MET A 196 -3.34 -4.76 5.07
C MET A 196 -3.44 -3.37 5.71
N HIS A 197 -2.45 -2.92 6.49
CA HIS A 197 -2.43 -1.55 7.01
C HIS A 197 -2.30 -0.53 5.88
N GLU A 198 -1.50 -0.85 4.87
CA GLU A 198 -1.40 -0.02 3.66
C GLU A 198 -2.74 0.04 2.93
N ALA A 199 -3.43 -1.09 2.82
CA ALA A 199 -4.74 -1.13 2.19
C ALA A 199 -5.75 -0.25 2.94
N PHE A 200 -5.85 -0.36 4.25
CA PHE A 200 -6.79 0.46 5.03
C PHE A 200 -6.42 1.94 5.10
N LEU A 201 -5.13 2.27 5.10
CA LEU A 201 -4.68 3.66 5.16
C LEU A 201 -4.91 4.40 3.84
N LEU A 202 -4.80 3.69 2.71
CA LEU A 202 -4.76 4.31 1.38
C LEU A 202 -6.08 4.20 0.62
N ALA A 203 -6.79 3.08 0.76
CA ALA A 203 -7.88 2.73 -0.12
C ALA A 203 -9.13 3.59 0.09
N ASP A 204 -9.72 4.04 -1.02
CA ASP A 204 -11.14 4.38 -1.06
C ASP A 204 -11.96 3.08 -1.03
N ARG A 205 -11.56 2.09 -1.84
CA ARG A 205 -12.07 0.72 -1.86
C ARG A 205 -10.94 -0.27 -2.01
N LEU A 206 -11.11 -1.45 -1.41
CA LEU A 206 -10.11 -2.51 -1.50
C LEU A 206 -10.74 -3.86 -1.81
N ALA A 207 -9.93 -4.78 -2.33
CA ALA A 207 -10.30 -6.18 -2.45
C ALA A 207 -9.21 -7.12 -1.99
N VAL A 208 -9.63 -8.21 -1.34
CA VAL A 208 -8.78 -9.27 -0.83
C VAL A 208 -8.75 -10.40 -1.82
N ILE A 209 -7.55 -10.78 -2.28
CA ILE A 209 -7.33 -11.90 -3.20
C ILE A 209 -6.45 -12.98 -2.56
N HIS A 210 -6.85 -14.23 -2.73
CA HIS A 210 -6.13 -15.39 -2.24
C HIS A 210 -6.20 -16.53 -3.25
N ASN A 211 -5.04 -17.11 -3.59
CA ASN A 211 -4.94 -18.21 -4.57
C ASN A 211 -5.69 -17.95 -5.89
N GLY A 212 -5.60 -16.71 -6.40
CA GLY A 212 -6.24 -16.27 -7.63
C GLY A 212 -7.75 -16.03 -7.54
N VAL A 213 -8.35 -16.13 -6.35
CA VAL A 213 -9.78 -15.92 -6.11
C VAL A 213 -9.98 -14.62 -5.35
N LEU A 214 -10.90 -13.78 -5.84
CA LEU A 214 -11.38 -12.61 -5.13
C LEU A 214 -12.29 -13.08 -3.97
N LEU A 215 -11.89 -12.82 -2.73
CA LEU A 215 -12.62 -13.28 -1.55
C LEU A 215 -13.66 -12.26 -1.09
N GLN A 216 -13.27 -10.99 -1.07
CA GLN A 216 -14.09 -9.90 -0.59
C GLN A 216 -13.63 -8.58 -1.18
N GLU A 217 -14.57 -7.66 -1.43
CA GLU A 217 -14.30 -6.28 -1.82
C GLU A 217 -15.22 -5.31 -1.09
N GLY A 218 -14.80 -4.05 -0.98
CA GLY A 218 -15.60 -2.98 -0.39
C GLY A 218 -14.76 -1.88 0.25
N GLU A 219 -15.41 -1.00 0.99
CA GLU A 219 -14.75 0.05 1.76
C GLU A 219 -13.96 -0.52 2.95
N PRO A 220 -12.83 0.10 3.32
CA PRO A 220 -12.01 -0.27 4.49
C PRO A 220 -12.82 -0.61 5.75
N ASP A 221 -13.66 0.33 6.19
CA ASP A 221 -14.43 0.22 7.44
C ASP A 221 -15.42 -0.95 7.42
N TYR A 222 -16.03 -1.20 6.25
CA TYR A 222 -16.97 -2.31 6.08
C TYR A 222 -16.25 -3.66 6.17
N LEU A 223 -15.07 -3.79 5.54
CA LEU A 223 -14.29 -5.03 5.54
C LEU A 223 -13.76 -5.34 6.94
N MET A 224 -13.31 -4.32 7.67
CA MET A 224 -12.88 -4.47 9.07
C MET A 224 -14.01 -4.98 9.96
N ALA A 225 -15.22 -4.44 9.80
CA ALA A 225 -16.37 -4.83 10.61
C ALA A 225 -16.97 -6.19 10.19
N ASN A 226 -16.86 -6.57 8.91
CA ASN A 226 -17.56 -7.72 8.33
C ASN A 226 -16.64 -8.59 7.45
N PRO A 227 -15.63 -9.29 7.99
CA PRO A 227 -14.85 -10.26 7.22
C PRO A 227 -15.75 -11.35 6.61
N ALA A 228 -15.56 -11.63 5.31
CA ALA A 228 -16.33 -12.64 4.59
C ALA A 228 -16.04 -14.07 5.04
N ASP A 229 -14.80 -14.35 5.46
CA ASP A 229 -14.39 -15.68 5.92
C ASP A 229 -13.26 -15.62 6.99
N GLU A 230 -12.86 -16.80 7.50
CA GLU A 230 -11.77 -16.91 8.47
C GLU A 230 -10.43 -16.45 7.92
N PHE A 231 -10.18 -16.59 6.61
CA PHE A 231 -8.93 -16.16 6.01
C PHE A 231 -8.84 -14.64 6.04
N VAL A 232 -9.88 -13.95 5.57
CA VAL A 232 -9.96 -12.49 5.57
C VAL A 232 -9.83 -11.97 7.00
N LYS A 233 -10.55 -12.59 7.96
CA LYS A 233 -10.43 -12.27 9.38
C LYS A 233 -9.01 -12.45 9.93
N ARG A 234 -8.36 -13.59 9.66
CA ARG A 234 -7.00 -13.86 10.15
C ARG A 234 -5.98 -12.96 9.48
N PHE A 235 -6.16 -12.64 8.20
CA PHE A 235 -5.29 -11.73 7.49
C PHE A 235 -5.34 -10.34 8.13
N PHE A 236 -6.51 -9.92 8.64
CA PHE A 236 -6.61 -8.73 9.52
C PHE A 236 -5.85 -8.88 10.85
N ASP A 237 -6.03 -10.01 11.53
CA ASP A 237 -5.44 -10.24 12.85
C ASP A 237 -3.90 -10.38 12.79
N VAL A 238 -3.36 -10.97 11.72
CA VAL A 238 -1.93 -11.19 11.51
C VAL A 238 -1.20 -9.88 11.20
N ASP A 239 -1.77 -8.98 10.40
CA ASP A 239 -1.18 -7.65 10.19
C ASP A 239 -1.34 -6.76 11.44
N ASN A 240 -2.38 -6.96 12.25
CA ASN A 240 -2.47 -6.38 13.60
C ASN A 240 -1.41 -6.88 14.60
N SER A 241 -0.47 -7.74 14.21
CA SER A 241 0.73 -8.04 15.02
C SER A 241 1.60 -6.80 15.28
N GLY A 242 1.45 -5.75 14.45
CA GLY A 242 2.01 -4.41 14.66
C GLY A 242 1.19 -3.52 15.60
N THR A 243 -0.01 -3.94 16.02
CA THR A 243 -0.95 -3.21 16.87
C THR A 243 -1.33 -4.08 18.06
N ARG A 244 -0.38 -4.24 19.00
CA ARG A 244 -0.62 -5.05 20.18
C ARG A 244 -1.70 -4.39 21.04
N LEU A 245 -2.75 -5.13 21.36
CA LEU A 245 -3.88 -4.64 22.15
C LEU A 245 -3.56 -4.76 23.64
N LEU A 246 -4.12 -3.87 24.46
CA LEU A 246 -3.98 -3.94 25.92
C LEU A 246 -4.54 -5.25 26.49
N LYS A 247 -5.52 -5.86 25.82
CA LYS A 247 -5.99 -7.22 26.14
C LYS A 247 -4.87 -8.27 26.12
N GLN A 248 -3.91 -8.14 25.20
CA GLN A 248 -2.80 -9.09 25.08
C GLN A 248 -1.78 -8.93 26.22
N VAL A 249 -1.64 -7.72 26.77
CA VAL A 249 -0.81 -7.46 27.97
C VAL A 249 -1.41 -8.15 29.19
N LEU A 250 -2.72 -8.04 29.37
CA LEU A 250 -3.44 -8.72 30.46
C LEU A 250 -3.36 -10.25 30.33
N ASN A 251 -3.49 -10.78 29.11
CA ASN A 251 -3.35 -12.21 28.86
C ASN A 251 -1.92 -12.73 29.14
N ALA A 252 -0.90 -11.88 29.07
CA ALA A 252 0.47 -12.20 29.47
C ALA A 252 0.65 -12.25 31.00
N GLY A 253 -0.42 -12.04 31.79
CA GLY A 253 -0.39 -12.08 33.25
C GLY A 253 0.18 -10.82 33.90
N LEU A 254 0.28 -9.73 33.14
CA LEU A 254 0.80 -8.45 33.62
C LEU A 254 -0.31 -7.56 34.17
N GLY A 255 0.06 -6.67 35.09
CA GLY A 255 -0.87 -5.83 35.84
C GLY A 255 -1.24 -6.37 37.21
N ARG A 256 -1.77 -5.49 38.05
CA ARG A 256 -2.16 -5.79 39.43
C ARG A 256 -3.61 -5.37 39.73
N PRO A 257 -4.24 -5.92 40.78
CA PRO A 257 -5.56 -5.47 41.23
C PRO A 257 -5.57 -3.97 41.59
N VAL A 258 -6.74 -3.35 41.43
CA VAL A 258 -6.99 -1.94 41.80
C VAL A 258 -6.88 -1.76 43.31
N GLY A 259 -6.02 -0.83 43.75
CA GLY A 259 -5.89 -0.39 45.13
C GLY A 259 -6.83 0.77 45.46
N LYS A 260 -7.10 0.99 46.75
CA LYS A 260 -8.05 2.02 47.22
C LYS A 260 -7.64 3.46 46.89
N ASP A 261 -6.34 3.71 46.69
CA ASP A 261 -5.77 5.04 46.45
C ASP A 261 -5.23 5.21 45.02
N ASP A 262 -5.51 4.27 44.11
CA ASP A 262 -5.02 4.32 42.74
C ASP A 262 -5.79 5.36 41.92
N GLN A 263 -5.10 6.41 41.47
CA GLN A 263 -5.62 7.34 40.47
C GLN A 263 -5.12 6.92 39.08
N ALA A 264 -5.97 6.22 38.34
CA ALA A 264 -5.65 5.68 37.03
C ALA A 264 -6.53 6.25 35.91
N ILE A 265 -5.96 6.36 34.71
CA ILE A 265 -6.71 6.66 33.49
C ILE A 265 -7.24 5.35 32.93
N THR A 266 -8.53 5.30 32.61
CA THR A 266 -9.14 4.11 32.02
C THR A 266 -8.85 4.04 30.53
N LEU A 267 -8.31 2.92 30.07
CA LEU A 267 -8.23 2.57 28.65
C LEU A 267 -9.05 1.31 28.40
N GLN A 268 -9.61 1.20 27.20
CA GLN A 268 -10.33 0.01 26.75
C GLN A 268 -9.36 -1.09 26.33
N ASN A 269 -9.75 -2.35 26.48
CA ASN A 269 -8.94 -3.50 26.09
C ASN A 269 -8.67 -3.59 24.57
N SER A 270 -9.49 -2.90 23.76
CA SER A 270 -9.34 -2.69 22.31
C SER A 270 -8.35 -1.59 21.95
N GLN A 271 -7.86 -0.81 22.93
CA GLN A 271 -6.81 0.18 22.72
C GLN A 271 -5.44 -0.47 22.68
N THR A 272 -4.48 0.25 22.11
CA THR A 272 -3.18 -0.31 21.74
C THR A 272 -2.12 -0.05 22.80
N VAL A 273 -1.10 -0.91 22.82
CA VAL A 273 0.12 -0.73 23.64
C VAL A 273 0.84 0.58 23.28
N TYR A 274 0.70 1.06 22.03
CA TYR A 274 1.29 2.33 21.59
C TYR A 274 0.54 3.56 22.14
N GLU A 275 -0.79 3.51 22.22
CA GLU A 275 -1.58 4.55 22.87
C GLU A 275 -1.23 4.66 24.34
N TRP A 276 -1.06 3.51 25.00
CA TRP A 276 -0.57 3.45 26.37
C TRP A 276 0.85 4.02 26.51
N ALA A 277 1.78 3.63 25.63
CA ALA A 277 3.15 4.16 25.64
C ALA A 277 3.19 5.68 25.45
N GLY A 278 2.37 6.23 24.55
CA GLY A 278 2.27 7.68 24.32
C GLY A 278 1.70 8.45 25.51
N LEU A 279 0.82 7.83 26.31
CA LEU A 279 0.34 8.42 27.57
C LEU A 279 1.44 8.46 28.64
N LEU A 280 2.24 7.38 28.74
CA LEU A 280 3.36 7.31 29.68
C LEU A 280 4.52 8.23 29.30
N GLU A 281 4.75 8.47 28.00
CA GLU A 281 5.74 9.45 27.53
C GLU A 281 5.41 10.86 28.01
N LYS A 282 4.12 11.25 27.94
CA LYS A 282 3.65 12.56 28.40
C LYS A 282 3.58 12.68 29.92
N ASN A 283 3.24 11.58 30.61
CA ASN A 283 3.07 11.54 32.06
C ASN A 283 3.77 10.29 32.63
N PRO A 284 5.09 10.37 32.87
CA PRO A 284 5.85 9.27 33.46
C PRO A 284 5.32 8.96 34.88
N GLY A 285 4.82 7.75 35.09
CA GLY A 285 4.21 7.32 36.36
C GLY A 285 2.68 7.27 36.36
N GLN A 286 2.02 7.64 35.27
CA GLN A 286 0.57 7.50 35.14
C GLN A 286 0.14 6.02 35.19
N LEU A 287 -0.76 5.69 36.11
CA LEU A 287 -1.39 4.36 36.18
C LEU A 287 -2.49 4.25 35.13
N ILE A 288 -2.60 3.10 34.49
CA ILE A 288 -3.64 2.80 33.50
C ILE A 288 -4.54 1.68 34.00
N LEU A 289 -5.84 1.90 33.97
CA LEU A 289 -6.85 0.88 34.31
C LEU A 289 -7.39 0.25 33.02
N VAL A 290 -7.26 -1.07 32.89
CA VAL A 290 -7.83 -1.85 31.77
C VAL A 290 -8.51 -3.08 32.35
N ASP A 291 -9.80 -3.28 32.05
CA ASP A 291 -10.59 -4.45 32.49
C ASP A 291 -10.42 -4.84 33.98
N GLY A 292 -10.31 -3.84 34.87
CA GLY A 292 -10.19 -4.07 36.31
C GLY A 292 -8.76 -4.36 36.81
N ALA A 293 -7.75 -4.28 35.95
CA ALA A 293 -6.34 -4.36 36.31
C ALA A 293 -5.62 -3.04 36.09
N ILE A 294 -4.72 -2.70 37.01
CA ILE A 294 -3.81 -1.56 36.91
C ILE A 294 -2.54 -2.01 36.20
N LEU A 295 -2.26 -1.38 35.07
CA LEU A 295 -1.03 -1.49 34.30
C LEU A 295 -0.11 -0.32 34.62
N THR A 296 1.17 -0.63 34.79
CA THR A 296 2.24 0.30 35.14
C THR A 296 3.30 0.38 34.03
N GLN A 297 4.13 1.41 34.05
CA GLN A 297 5.25 1.51 33.11
C GLN A 297 6.18 0.28 33.14
N SER A 298 6.36 -0.34 34.31
CA SER A 298 7.13 -1.57 34.44
C SER A 298 6.48 -2.75 33.71
N ASP A 299 5.15 -2.84 33.71
CA ASP A 299 4.42 -3.85 32.95
C ASP A 299 4.61 -3.66 31.44
N LEU A 300 4.63 -2.42 30.96
CA LEU A 300 4.91 -2.12 29.54
C LEU A 300 6.32 -2.58 29.16
N ILE A 301 7.32 -2.25 29.98
CA ILE A 301 8.72 -2.63 29.73
C ILE A 301 8.88 -4.15 29.75
N SER A 302 8.28 -4.83 30.73
CA SER A 302 8.30 -6.30 30.82
C SER A 302 7.63 -6.96 29.63
N TYR A 303 6.45 -6.44 29.23
CA TYR A 303 5.73 -6.93 28.06
C TYR A 303 6.61 -6.84 26.82
N VAL A 304 7.18 -5.65 26.54
CA VAL A 304 8.07 -5.41 25.40
C VAL A 304 9.34 -6.27 25.44
N ALA A 305 9.92 -6.47 26.62
CA ALA A 305 11.11 -7.31 26.79
C ALA A 305 10.84 -8.80 26.48
N ASP A 306 9.64 -9.30 26.78
CA ASP A 306 9.25 -10.67 26.44
C ASP A 306 8.93 -10.86 24.96
N LEU A 307 8.54 -9.79 24.25
CA LEU A 307 8.39 -9.82 22.78
C LEU A 307 9.71 -10.09 22.06
N GLY A 308 10.82 -9.62 22.64
CA GLY A 308 12.16 -9.87 22.12
C GLY A 308 12.65 -11.30 22.30
N LYS A 309 11.88 -12.16 22.98
CA LYS A 309 12.22 -13.56 23.27
C LYS A 309 11.40 -14.58 22.46
N GLU A 310 10.66 -14.16 21.42
CA GLU A 310 9.97 -15.13 20.56
C GLU A 310 10.94 -16.22 20.08
N PRO A 311 10.52 -17.49 20.11
CA PRO A 311 11.41 -18.63 19.97
C PRO A 311 12.00 -18.64 18.57
N THR A 312 13.31 -18.82 18.47
CA THR A 312 13.94 -19.36 17.27
C THR A 312 13.27 -20.71 16.99
N ASN A 313 12.41 -20.76 15.97
CA ASN A 313 11.88 -22.02 15.46
C ASN A 313 13.04 -22.80 14.83
N ASP A 314 13.48 -23.86 15.52
CA ASP A 314 14.09 -25.04 14.90
C ASP A 314 13.05 -25.79 14.05
#